data_AF-A0A813ZW64-F1
#
_entry.id   AF-A0A813ZW64-F1
#
_cell.length_a   1.000
_cell.length_b   1.000
_cell.length_c   1.000
_cell.angle_alpha   90.00
_cell.angle_beta   90.00
_cell.angle_gamma   90.00
#
_symmetry.space_group_name_H-M   'P 1'
#
loop_
_entity.id
_entity.type
_entity.pdbx_description
1 polymer ?
#
loop_
_entity_poly.entity_id
_entity_poly.type
_entity_poly.pdbx_seq_one_letter_code
_entity_poly.pdbx_strand_id
1 'polypeptide(L)'
;MQRRNSPTRPADKLKVFLWTSFLWSIVLFVLLVLFIIFYPSKCETNKILKSALCSIGQALTRNCNKESSFENVQIIEKESVATVTAKSAPGSYDWSRKYRDTYSQCDSLIDECSNDDNYVIKPEVAKNPEHYPGEMGKPYLLTENMEEESKRRFSENMFDIVVSDHIALDRAMPDIRNDHCKARSIFPSNLPNTSIIIVFHNEGNSTLLRTLVSIINRTPWKLIHEIILLDDASIDREYLHEPLQQFISTLPVNADLTILSI
;
A
#
# COMPACT_ATOMS: atom_id res chain seq x y z
N MET A 1 -24.66 74.34 -24.84
CA MET A 1 -23.66 74.23 -25.93
C MET A 1 -23.50 72.79 -26.32
N GLN A 2 -24.00 72.39 -27.51
CA GLN A 2 -23.65 71.10 -28.11
C GLN A 2 -22.19 71.13 -28.57
N ARG A 3 -21.43 70.06 -28.29
CA ARG A 3 -20.42 69.57 -29.24
C ARG A 3 -20.78 68.14 -29.62
N ARG A 4 -21.14 67.96 -30.89
CA ARG A 4 -21.24 66.67 -31.57
C ARG A 4 -19.83 66.09 -31.67
N ASN A 5 -19.64 64.85 -31.21
CA ASN A 5 -18.55 64.00 -31.66
C ASN A 5 -19.11 62.93 -32.60
N SER A 6 -18.45 62.79 -33.74
CA SER A 6 -18.81 61.97 -34.89
C SER A 6 -18.73 60.46 -34.60
N PRO A 7 -19.57 59.63 -35.25
CA PRO A 7 -19.49 58.18 -35.13
C PRO A 7 -18.27 57.66 -35.91
N THR A 8 -17.33 57.02 -35.21
CA THR A 8 -16.19 56.31 -35.81
C THR A 8 -16.70 55.12 -36.64
N ARG A 9 -16.13 54.95 -37.84
CA ARG A 9 -16.55 53.95 -38.85
C ARG A 9 -16.40 52.51 -38.32
N PRO A 10 -17.27 51.57 -38.75
CA PRO A 10 -17.28 50.18 -38.26
C PRO A 10 -15.98 49.39 -38.50
N ALA A 11 -15.13 49.83 -39.42
CA ALA A 11 -13.83 49.20 -39.71
C ALA A 11 -12.81 49.32 -38.56
N ASP A 12 -12.95 50.31 -37.66
CA ASP A 12 -12.02 50.51 -36.55
C ASP A 12 -12.34 49.59 -35.36
N LYS A 13 -13.61 49.20 -35.18
CA LYS A 13 -14.02 48.27 -34.11
C LYS A 13 -13.52 46.85 -34.36
N LEU A 14 -13.42 46.43 -35.62
CA LEU A 14 -12.91 45.11 -35.99
C LEU A 14 -11.39 44.99 -35.74
N LYS A 15 -10.63 46.09 -35.94
CA LYS A 15 -9.20 46.13 -35.65
C LYS A 15 -8.91 46.05 -34.16
N VAL A 16 -9.69 46.74 -33.32
CA VAL A 16 -9.56 46.65 -31.86
C VAL A 16 -9.86 45.24 -31.37
N PHE A 17 -10.87 44.57 -31.93
CA PHE A 17 -11.23 43.20 -31.53
C PHE A 17 -10.18 42.14 -31.92
N LEU A 18 -9.51 42.33 -33.07
CA LEU A 18 -8.43 41.44 -33.50
C LEU A 18 -7.13 41.68 -32.71
N TRP A 19 -6.83 42.93 -32.33
CA TRP A 19 -5.66 43.25 -31.50
C TRP A 19 -5.80 42.78 -30.06
N THR A 20 -6.99 42.81 -29.47
CA THR A 20 -7.20 42.30 -28.11
C THR A 20 -7.08 40.78 -28.04
N SER A 21 -7.56 40.05 -29.06
CA SER A 21 -7.43 38.59 -29.15
C SER A 21 -5.97 38.14 -29.35
N PHE A 22 -5.20 38.88 -30.15
CA PHE A 22 -3.77 38.59 -30.35
C PHE A 22 -2.95 38.82 -29.07
N LEU A 23 -3.23 39.90 -28.34
CA LEU A 23 -2.58 40.17 -27.06
C LEU A 23 -2.96 39.15 -25.98
N TRP A 24 -4.22 38.71 -25.93
CA TRP A 24 -4.65 37.65 -25.01
C TRP A 24 -4.04 36.28 -25.34
N SER A 25 -3.83 35.97 -26.62
CA SER A 25 -3.12 34.74 -27.02
C SER A 25 -1.66 34.74 -26.59
N ILE A 26 -0.98 35.89 -26.69
CA ILE A 26 0.42 36.03 -26.21
C ILE A 26 0.48 35.88 -24.68
N VAL A 27 -0.44 36.50 -23.94
CA VAL A 27 -0.50 36.38 -22.47
C VAL A 27 -0.76 34.94 -22.05
N LEU A 28 -1.69 34.23 -22.70
CA LEU A 28 -1.97 32.83 -22.42
C LEU A 28 -0.77 31.94 -22.75
N PHE A 29 -0.09 32.18 -23.88
CA PHE A 29 1.10 31.43 -24.27
C PHE A 29 2.28 31.65 -23.30
N VAL A 30 2.50 32.89 -22.84
CA VAL A 30 3.53 33.19 -21.84
C VAL A 30 3.21 32.53 -20.50
N LEU A 31 1.94 32.52 -20.05
CA LEU A 31 1.53 31.83 -18.82
C LEU A 31 1.68 30.30 -18.94
N LEU A 32 1.38 29.73 -20.11
CA LEU A 32 1.52 28.29 -20.37
C LEU A 32 3.01 27.89 -20.42
N VAL A 33 3.87 28.72 -21.04
CA VAL A 33 5.33 28.52 -21.04
C VAL A 33 5.92 28.69 -19.63
N LEU A 34 5.47 29.68 -18.86
CA LEU A 34 5.88 29.84 -17.46
C LEU A 34 5.40 28.67 -16.59
N PHE A 35 4.20 28.13 -16.83
CA PHE A 35 3.73 26.90 -16.18
C PHE A 35 4.63 25.71 -16.57
N ILE A 36 4.95 25.52 -17.86
CA ILE A 36 5.84 24.43 -18.29
C ILE A 36 7.28 24.57 -17.75
N ILE A 37 7.78 25.79 -17.55
CA ILE A 37 9.15 26.03 -17.05
C ILE A 37 9.23 26.01 -15.51
N PHE A 38 8.21 26.49 -14.80
CA PHE A 38 8.20 26.57 -13.33
C PHE A 38 7.43 25.46 -12.62
N TYR A 39 6.59 24.67 -13.30
CA TYR A 39 5.92 23.52 -12.70
C TYR A 39 6.77 22.23 -12.60
N PRO A 40 7.84 21.98 -13.40
CA PRO A 40 8.64 20.78 -13.20
C PRO A 40 9.63 20.90 -12.04
N SER A 41 9.80 22.07 -11.41
CA SER A 41 10.66 22.24 -10.22
C SER A 41 10.00 21.86 -8.89
N LYS A 42 8.79 21.26 -8.91
CA LYS A 42 8.18 20.55 -7.77
C LYS A 42 7.87 19.08 -8.06
N CYS A 43 8.41 18.50 -9.13
CA CYS A 43 8.32 17.06 -9.34
C CYS A 43 9.53 16.35 -8.73
N GLU A 44 9.48 16.18 -7.41
CA GLU A 44 10.39 15.32 -6.67
C GLU A 44 10.04 13.84 -6.97
N THR A 45 10.83 13.26 -7.88
CA THR A 45 11.18 11.83 -7.99
C THR A 45 10.06 10.78 -8.18
N ASN A 46 9.75 10.48 -9.45
CA ASN A 46 9.19 9.18 -9.84
C ASN A 46 10.31 8.24 -10.33
N LYS A 47 10.46 7.08 -9.66
CA LYS A 47 11.48 6.04 -9.94
C LYS A 47 11.39 5.39 -11.34
N ILE A 48 10.33 5.67 -12.10
CA ILE A 48 10.04 5.02 -13.39
C ILE A 48 10.89 5.60 -14.55
N LEU A 49 11.43 6.81 -14.42
CA LEU A 49 12.21 7.45 -15.50
C LEU A 49 13.73 7.19 -15.44
N LYS A 50 14.25 6.50 -14.41
CA LYS A 50 15.66 6.08 -14.35
C LYS A 50 15.94 4.77 -15.10
N SER A 51 14.97 3.85 -15.18
CA SER A 51 15.18 2.56 -15.87
C SER A 51 15.20 2.72 -17.40
N ALA A 52 14.38 3.61 -17.95
CA ALA A 52 14.30 3.82 -19.40
C ALA A 52 15.54 4.52 -20.00
N LEU A 53 16.23 5.35 -19.22
CA LEU A 53 17.47 6.03 -19.67
C LEU A 53 18.74 5.21 -19.40
N CYS A 54 18.68 4.17 -18.54
CA CYS A 54 19.80 3.27 -18.31
C CYS A 54 19.97 2.23 -19.43
N SER A 55 18.88 1.83 -20.09
CA SER A 55 18.92 0.87 -21.21
C SER A 55 19.45 1.44 -22.54
N ILE A 56 19.58 2.77 -22.65
CA ILE A 56 20.12 3.42 -23.86
C ILE A 56 21.62 3.75 -23.70
N GLY A 57 22.12 3.82 -22.46
CA GLY A 57 23.53 4.13 -22.16
C GLY A 57 24.50 2.93 -22.21
N GLN A 58 23.98 1.70 -22.16
CA GLN A 58 24.82 0.48 -22.11
C GLN A 58 25.24 -0.06 -23.49
N ALA A 59 24.88 0.61 -24.59
CA ALA A 59 25.27 0.20 -25.95
C ALA A 59 26.60 0.82 -26.44
N LEU A 60 27.29 1.67 -25.66
CA LEU A 60 28.44 2.43 -26.15
C LEU A 60 29.74 2.37 -25.34
N THR A 61 29.87 1.52 -24.32
CA THR A 61 31.18 1.31 -23.68
C THR A 61 31.47 -0.19 -23.48
N ARG A 62 32.25 -0.74 -24.41
CA ARG A 62 33.01 -1.97 -24.19
C ARG A 62 34.15 -1.70 -23.21
N ASN A 63 34.56 -2.77 -22.51
CA ASN A 63 35.72 -2.94 -21.61
C ASN A 63 35.48 -2.68 -20.12
N CYS A 64 35.07 -3.73 -19.42
CA CYS A 64 35.52 -3.98 -18.05
C CYS A 64 37.03 -4.31 -18.08
N ASN A 65 37.84 -3.47 -17.45
CA ASN A 65 39.18 -3.84 -17.00
C ASN A 65 39.26 -3.67 -15.48
N LYS A 66 40.05 -4.57 -14.90
CA LYS A 66 40.36 -4.78 -13.49
C LYS A 66 41.00 -3.59 -12.75
N GLU A 67 40.93 -3.71 -11.43
CA GLU A 67 41.96 -3.42 -10.41
C GLU A 67 42.10 -2.01 -9.80
N SER A 68 41.76 -1.98 -8.50
CA SER A 68 42.48 -1.41 -7.35
C SER A 68 43.06 0.00 -7.41
N SER A 69 42.66 0.83 -6.43
CA SER A 69 43.64 1.53 -5.59
C SER A 69 43.06 1.81 -4.19
N PHE A 70 43.84 1.42 -3.21
CA PHE A 70 43.70 1.64 -1.77
C PHE A 70 43.99 3.11 -1.42
N GLU A 71 43.30 3.67 -0.42
CA GLU A 71 44.00 4.35 0.69
C GLU A 71 43.15 4.36 1.97
N ASN A 72 43.84 4.16 3.10
CA ASN A 72 43.37 3.67 4.40
C ASN A 72 42.84 4.77 5.32
N VAL A 73 41.84 4.50 6.19
CA VAL A 73 41.77 5.08 7.55
C VAL A 73 41.02 4.16 8.54
N GLN A 74 41.81 3.60 9.48
CA GLN A 74 41.59 3.30 10.91
C GLN A 74 40.31 2.60 11.42
N ILE A 75 40.53 1.43 12.02
CA ILE A 75 39.59 0.70 12.91
C ILE A 75 39.54 1.41 14.27
N ILE A 76 38.34 1.79 14.73
CA ILE A 76 38.04 2.02 16.15
C ILE A 76 36.77 1.24 16.47
N GLU A 77 36.88 0.33 17.46
CA GLU A 77 35.77 -0.43 18.04
C GLU A 77 34.61 0.48 18.48
N LYS A 78 33.37 0.10 18.12
CA LYS A 78 32.17 0.03 18.99
C LYS A 78 30.90 -0.14 18.14
N GLU A 79 30.32 -1.33 18.15
CA GLU A 79 28.91 -1.57 17.77
C GLU A 79 28.29 -2.50 18.83
N SER A 80 27.41 -2.02 19.71
CA SER A 80 26.02 -1.54 19.53
C SER A 80 24.98 -2.66 19.70
N VAL A 81 24.87 -3.19 20.91
CA VAL A 81 23.59 -3.80 21.35
C VAL A 81 22.81 -2.71 22.08
N ALA A 82 22.17 -1.83 21.31
CA ALA A 82 21.18 -0.91 21.83
C ALA A 82 19.85 -1.67 21.95
N THR A 83 19.54 -2.10 23.18
CA THR A 83 18.21 -2.46 23.63
C THR A 83 17.24 -1.32 23.34
N VAL A 84 16.39 -1.47 22.31
CA VAL A 84 15.21 -0.61 22.13
C VAL A 84 14.03 -1.30 22.81
N THR A 85 13.91 -1.08 24.12
CA THR A 85 12.64 -1.21 24.83
C THR A 85 11.76 -0.03 24.42
N ALA A 86 10.88 -0.22 23.44
CA ALA A 86 9.82 0.75 23.15
C ALA A 86 8.52 0.28 23.82
N LYS A 87 8.21 0.91 24.96
CA LYS A 87 6.87 0.95 25.52
C LYS A 87 5.98 1.79 24.59
N SER A 88 4.85 1.26 24.14
CA SER A 88 3.71 2.09 23.74
C SER A 88 2.38 1.39 24.03
N ALA A 89 1.51 2.11 24.72
CA ALA A 89 0.12 1.79 25.03
C ALA A 89 -0.81 2.40 23.95
N PRO A 90 -2.13 2.09 23.93
CA PRO A 90 -2.90 1.79 22.73
C PRO A 90 -3.55 3.01 22.06
N GLY A 91 -3.76 2.90 20.75
CA GLY A 91 -4.55 3.84 19.95
C GLY A 91 -3.82 4.28 18.69
N SER A 92 -4.31 3.85 17.52
CA SER A 92 -3.76 4.12 16.18
C SER A 92 -2.49 3.34 15.83
N TYR A 93 -2.65 2.03 15.62
CA TYR A 93 -1.63 1.21 14.96
C TYR A 93 -1.53 1.59 13.47
N ASP A 94 -0.41 2.17 13.05
CA ASP A 94 -0.02 2.35 11.63
C ASP A 94 0.41 0.99 11.05
N TRP A 95 -0.59 0.18 10.68
CA TRP A 95 -0.39 -1.20 10.19
C TRP A 95 0.43 -1.27 8.91
N SER A 96 0.37 -0.22 8.08
CA SER A 96 1.15 -0.07 6.86
C SER A 96 2.65 -0.06 7.12
N ARG A 97 3.09 0.40 8.30
CA ARG A 97 4.51 0.47 8.67
C ARG A 97 5.08 -0.90 9.07
N LYS A 98 4.38 -1.65 9.93
CA LYS A 98 4.81 -2.99 10.36
C LYS A 98 4.90 -3.98 9.19
N TYR A 99 3.94 -3.92 8.25
CA TYR A 99 3.92 -4.78 7.07
C TYR A 99 5.03 -4.42 6.08
N ARG A 100 5.29 -3.12 5.88
CA ARG A 100 6.38 -2.62 5.04
C ARG A 100 7.77 -3.04 5.55
N ASP A 101 8.01 -2.92 6.85
CA ASP A 101 9.31 -3.25 7.44
C ASP A 101 9.62 -4.75 7.33
N THR A 102 8.62 -5.61 7.53
CA THR A 102 8.74 -7.07 7.38
C THR A 102 9.07 -7.50 5.94
N TYR A 103 8.55 -6.77 4.94
CA TYR A 103 8.73 -7.12 3.52
C TYR A 103 9.95 -6.46 2.86
N SER A 104 10.39 -5.29 3.35
CA SER A 104 11.62 -4.64 2.87
C SER A 104 12.88 -5.49 3.06
N GLN A 105 12.83 -6.44 4.00
CA GLN A 105 13.91 -7.39 4.27
C GLN A 105 13.92 -8.59 3.31
N CYS A 106 12.89 -8.74 2.46
CA CYS A 106 12.83 -9.76 1.41
C CYS A 106 13.53 -9.32 0.11
N ASP A 107 13.75 -8.02 -0.10
CA ASP A 107 14.44 -7.50 -1.30
C ASP A 107 15.95 -7.83 -1.31
N SER A 108 16.53 -8.26 -0.18
CA SER A 108 17.97 -8.57 -0.06
C SER A 108 18.34 -10.05 -0.15
N LEU A 109 17.39 -10.94 -0.48
CA LEU A 109 17.63 -12.41 -0.57
C LEU A 109 17.36 -13.00 -1.96
N ILE A 110 17.39 -12.19 -3.02
CA ILE A 110 17.37 -12.70 -4.39
C ILE A 110 18.81 -12.87 -4.88
N ASP A 111 19.48 -13.91 -4.40
CA ASP A 111 20.55 -14.57 -5.15
C ASP A 111 20.56 -16.05 -4.74
N GLU A 112 20.63 -16.91 -5.76
CA GLU A 112 20.61 -18.38 -5.71
C GLU A 112 19.22 -19.06 -5.66
N CYS A 113 18.67 -19.37 -6.84
CA CYS A 113 18.70 -20.74 -7.40
C CYS A 113 17.65 -20.91 -8.51
N SER A 114 18.11 -21.15 -9.74
CA SER A 114 17.34 -21.88 -10.75
C SER A 114 17.33 -23.36 -10.38
N ASN A 115 16.16 -23.93 -10.10
CA ASN A 115 15.80 -25.33 -10.31
C ASN A 115 14.28 -25.44 -10.45
N ASP A 116 13.83 -26.24 -11.42
CA ASP A 116 12.45 -26.49 -11.83
C ASP A 116 11.57 -26.97 -10.65
N ASP A 117 10.90 -26.02 -10.00
CA ASP A 117 9.57 -26.11 -9.38
C ASP A 117 9.41 -24.78 -8.63
N ASN A 118 8.76 -23.81 -9.27
CA ASN A 118 8.67 -22.43 -8.79
C ASN A 118 7.70 -22.34 -7.58
N TYR A 119 8.07 -22.97 -6.45
CA TYR A 119 7.43 -22.77 -5.17
C TYR A 119 7.92 -21.42 -4.65
N VAL A 120 7.09 -20.38 -4.82
CA VAL A 120 7.34 -19.11 -4.16
C VAL A 120 7.40 -19.39 -2.66
N ILE A 121 8.61 -19.40 -2.10
CA ILE A 121 8.83 -19.69 -0.69
C ILE A 121 8.18 -18.54 0.08
N LYS A 122 7.03 -18.81 0.70
CA LYS A 122 6.42 -17.88 1.64
C LYS A 122 7.42 -17.64 2.77
N PRO A 123 7.85 -16.38 3.01
CA PRO A 123 8.80 -16.10 4.09
C PRO A 123 8.19 -16.53 5.43
N GLU A 124 9.02 -17.10 6.29
CA GLU A 124 8.58 -17.48 7.64
C GLU A 124 8.28 -16.20 8.42
N VAL A 125 6.98 -15.90 8.57
CA VAL A 125 6.51 -14.75 9.34
C VAL A 125 6.86 -14.99 10.80
N ALA A 126 7.57 -14.04 11.42
CA ALA A 126 7.92 -14.10 12.83
C ALA A 126 6.66 -14.36 13.68
N LYS A 127 6.71 -15.38 14.53
CA LYS A 127 5.56 -15.75 15.37
C LYS A 127 5.31 -14.66 16.43
N ASN A 128 4.05 -14.28 16.60
CA ASN A 128 3.64 -13.41 17.68
C ASN A 128 3.91 -14.09 19.04
N PRO A 129 4.30 -13.34 20.08
CA PRO A 129 4.42 -13.89 21.43
C PRO A 129 3.09 -14.47 21.93
N GLU A 130 3.15 -15.62 22.61
CA GLU A 130 1.95 -16.37 23.04
C GLU A 130 1.05 -15.64 24.05
N HIS A 131 1.57 -14.57 24.68
CA HIS A 131 0.85 -13.72 25.61
C HIS A 131 0.10 -12.57 24.92
N TYR A 132 0.24 -12.41 23.61
CA TYR A 132 -0.45 -11.35 22.87
C TYR A 132 -1.97 -11.58 22.89
N PRO A 133 -2.76 -10.48 22.90
CA PRO A 133 -4.22 -10.56 22.83
C PRO A 133 -4.72 -11.44 21.69
N GLY A 134 -5.59 -12.40 22.00
CA GLY A 134 -6.25 -13.25 21.00
C GLY A 134 -5.35 -14.31 20.34
N GLU A 135 -4.08 -14.42 20.74
CA GLU A 135 -3.13 -15.39 20.20
C GLU A 135 -3.54 -16.83 20.57
N MET A 136 -3.38 -17.76 19.64
CA MET A 136 -3.87 -19.14 19.78
C MET A 136 -5.37 -19.21 20.14
N GLY A 137 -6.15 -18.21 19.71
CA GLY A 137 -7.59 -18.15 19.97
C GLY A 137 -7.97 -17.96 21.44
N LYS A 138 -7.02 -17.55 22.29
CA LYS A 138 -7.30 -17.24 23.70
C LYS A 138 -8.30 -16.09 23.81
N PRO A 139 -9.22 -16.11 24.80
CA PRO A 139 -10.12 -14.99 25.02
C PRO A 139 -9.33 -13.74 25.39
N TYR A 140 -9.71 -12.59 24.83
CA TYR A 140 -9.21 -11.30 25.27
C TYR A 140 -10.21 -10.70 26.26
N LEU A 141 -9.78 -10.56 27.52
CA LEU A 141 -10.61 -10.00 28.58
C LEU A 141 -10.45 -8.48 28.57
N LEU A 142 -11.58 -7.77 28.52
CA LEU A 142 -11.59 -6.32 28.63
C LEU A 142 -11.11 -5.87 30.01
N THR A 143 -10.40 -4.76 30.01
CA THR A 143 -10.05 -4.02 31.23
C THR A 143 -11.18 -3.06 31.58
N GLU A 144 -11.35 -2.71 32.86
CA GLU A 144 -12.48 -1.88 33.34
C GLU A 144 -12.60 -0.55 32.58
N ASN A 145 -11.47 0.04 32.19
CA ASN A 145 -11.42 1.30 31.43
C ASN A 145 -11.88 1.16 29.96
N MET A 146 -11.93 -0.05 29.40
CA MET A 146 -12.37 -0.31 28.02
C MET A 146 -13.83 -0.75 27.93
N GLU A 147 -14.47 -1.13 29.04
CA GLU A 147 -15.83 -1.65 29.02
C GLU A 147 -16.86 -0.63 28.50
N GLU A 148 -16.74 0.63 28.90
CA GLU A 148 -17.65 1.68 28.45
C GLU A 148 -17.50 1.94 26.95
N GLU A 149 -16.26 1.97 26.46
CA GLU A 149 -15.98 2.12 25.04
C GLU A 149 -16.50 0.92 24.24
N SER A 150 -16.24 -0.31 24.70
CA SER A 150 -16.75 -1.54 24.08
C SER A 150 -18.27 -1.52 23.98
N LYS A 151 -18.98 -1.22 25.08
CA LYS A 151 -20.46 -1.10 25.10
C LYS A 151 -20.96 -0.03 24.11
N ARG A 152 -20.28 1.12 24.05
CA ARG A 152 -20.64 2.22 23.14
C ARG A 152 -20.43 1.85 21.67
N ARG A 153 -19.31 1.20 21.35
CA ARG A 153 -18.90 0.87 19.97
C ARG A 153 -19.47 -0.46 19.47
N PHE A 154 -20.11 -1.24 20.34
CA PHE A 154 -20.76 -2.50 19.96
C PHE A 154 -21.79 -2.32 18.84
N SER A 155 -22.55 -1.22 18.85
CA SER A 155 -23.56 -0.92 17.83
C SER A 155 -22.98 -0.61 16.45
N GLU A 156 -21.68 -0.34 16.34
CA GLU A 156 -21.02 -0.03 15.05
C GLU A 156 -21.04 -1.23 14.11
N ASN A 157 -20.84 -2.45 14.64
CA ASN A 157 -20.70 -3.68 13.85
C ASN A 157 -21.41 -4.90 14.46
N MET A 158 -22.14 -4.72 15.58
CA MET A 158 -22.81 -5.80 16.34
C MET A 158 -21.85 -6.88 16.89
N PHE A 159 -20.59 -6.52 17.06
CA PHE A 159 -19.57 -7.28 17.78
C PHE A 159 -18.61 -6.32 18.48
N ASP A 160 -17.75 -6.87 19.34
CA ASP A 160 -16.78 -6.06 20.08
C ASP A 160 -15.60 -5.65 19.18
N ILE A 161 -15.75 -4.50 18.52
CA ILE A 161 -14.71 -3.92 17.67
C ILE A 161 -13.49 -3.48 18.48
N VAL A 162 -13.67 -3.06 19.74
CA VAL A 162 -12.56 -2.64 20.62
C VAL A 162 -11.66 -3.83 20.90
N VAL A 163 -12.24 -4.99 21.24
CA VAL A 163 -11.49 -6.25 21.37
C VAL A 163 -10.80 -6.61 20.06
N SER A 164 -11.52 -6.54 18.93
CA SER A 164 -10.93 -6.85 17.63
C SER A 164 -9.74 -5.96 17.29
N ASP A 165 -9.79 -4.66 17.58
CA ASP A 165 -8.71 -3.72 17.28
C ASP A 165 -7.42 -3.99 18.10
N HIS A 166 -7.54 -4.64 19.27
CA HIS A 166 -6.41 -5.02 20.10
C HIS A 166 -5.78 -6.38 19.73
N ILE A 167 -6.49 -7.18 18.93
CA ILE A 167 -6.01 -8.50 18.50
C ILE A 167 -5.23 -8.35 17.19
N ALA A 168 -4.04 -8.94 17.12
CA ALA A 168 -3.18 -8.88 15.94
C ALA A 168 -3.89 -9.37 14.65
N LEU A 169 -3.57 -8.75 13.51
CA LEU A 169 -4.09 -9.14 12.19
C LEU A 169 -3.57 -10.52 11.75
N ASP A 170 -2.37 -10.88 12.19
CA ASP A 170 -1.67 -12.13 11.87
C ASP A 170 -1.67 -13.15 13.02
N ARG A 171 -2.64 -13.05 13.96
CA ARG A 171 -2.74 -13.97 15.10
C ARG A 171 -2.77 -15.45 14.69
N ALA A 172 -2.09 -16.31 15.43
CA ALA A 172 -2.20 -17.75 15.23
C ALA A 172 -3.54 -18.29 15.77
N MET A 173 -3.98 -19.42 15.20
CA MET A 173 -5.11 -20.18 15.71
C MET A 173 -4.68 -21.63 15.97
N PRO A 174 -5.24 -22.28 16.99
CA PRO A 174 -4.97 -23.68 17.25
C PRO A 174 -5.55 -24.54 16.12
N ASP A 175 -4.87 -25.62 15.79
CA ASP A 175 -5.35 -26.59 14.81
C ASP A 175 -6.35 -27.56 15.45
N ILE A 176 -7.62 -27.20 15.39
CA ILE A 176 -8.75 -27.99 15.91
C ILE A 176 -9.21 -29.10 14.95
N ARG A 177 -8.55 -29.27 13.80
CA ARG A 177 -8.92 -30.34 12.85
C ARG A 177 -8.72 -31.71 13.50
N ASN A 178 -9.56 -32.67 13.11
CA ASN A 178 -9.38 -34.08 13.48
C ASN A 178 -8.02 -34.59 12.97
N ASP A 179 -7.39 -35.49 13.71
CA ASP A 179 -6.08 -36.07 13.38
C ASP A 179 -6.06 -36.72 11.99
N HIS A 180 -7.17 -37.29 11.52
CA HIS A 180 -7.29 -37.79 10.15
C HIS A 180 -7.10 -36.70 9.09
N CYS A 181 -7.59 -35.48 9.33
CA CYS A 181 -7.41 -34.35 8.43
C CYS A 181 -5.97 -33.81 8.48
N LYS A 182 -5.34 -33.83 9.66
CA LYS A 182 -3.93 -33.43 9.85
C LYS A 182 -2.96 -34.39 9.17
N ALA A 183 -3.24 -35.69 9.26
CA ALA A 183 -2.45 -36.75 8.65
C ALA A 183 -2.58 -36.79 7.12
N ARG A 184 -3.59 -36.13 6.54
CA ARG A 184 -3.74 -36.03 5.09
C ARG A 184 -2.69 -35.05 4.54
N SER A 185 -1.51 -35.59 4.26
CA SER A 185 -0.39 -34.86 3.65
C SER A 185 -0.40 -34.92 2.12
N ILE A 186 -1.23 -35.80 1.54
CA ILE A 186 -1.28 -36.03 0.10
C ILE A 186 -2.49 -35.28 -0.47
N PHE A 187 -2.19 -34.19 -1.15
CA PHE A 187 -3.11 -33.49 -2.04
C PHE A 187 -2.61 -33.65 -3.47
N PRO A 188 -3.51 -33.64 -4.48
CA PRO A 188 -3.09 -33.56 -5.88
C PRO A 188 -2.13 -32.39 -6.07
N SER A 189 -1.02 -32.59 -6.79
CA SER A 189 -0.05 -31.51 -7.07
C SER A 189 -0.68 -30.36 -7.87
N ASN A 190 -1.68 -30.69 -8.69
CA ASN A 190 -2.32 -29.81 -9.66
C ASN A 190 -3.71 -29.39 -9.16
N LEU A 191 -3.74 -28.60 -8.08
CA LEU A 191 -4.96 -27.92 -7.66
C LEU A 191 -5.20 -26.70 -8.56
N PRO A 192 -6.46 -26.40 -8.93
CA PRO A 192 -6.77 -25.22 -9.72
C PRO A 192 -6.55 -23.94 -8.91
N ASN A 193 -6.12 -22.88 -9.59
CA ASN A 193 -6.08 -21.55 -9.00
C ASN A 193 -7.51 -21.07 -8.70
N THR A 194 -7.65 -20.26 -7.66
CA THR A 194 -8.93 -19.77 -7.16
C THR A 194 -8.91 -18.25 -7.05
N SER A 195 -9.95 -17.60 -7.58
CA SER A 195 -10.24 -16.19 -7.30
C SER A 195 -11.08 -16.10 -6.03
N ILE A 196 -10.71 -15.21 -5.11
CA ILE A 196 -11.40 -15.03 -3.83
C ILE A 196 -12.16 -13.72 -3.89
N ILE A 197 -13.49 -13.78 -3.77
CA ILE A 197 -14.35 -12.59 -3.79
C ILE A 197 -14.85 -12.31 -2.37
N ILE A 198 -14.62 -11.10 -1.88
CA ILE A 198 -15.07 -10.63 -0.56
C ILE A 198 -15.97 -9.42 -0.79
N VAL A 199 -17.26 -9.58 -0.52
CA VAL A 199 -18.23 -8.48 -0.51
C VAL A 199 -18.30 -7.93 0.90
N PHE A 200 -18.22 -6.61 1.07
CA PHE A 200 -18.31 -5.96 2.37
C PHE A 200 -19.13 -4.67 2.29
N HIS A 201 -19.78 -4.32 3.41
CA HIS A 201 -20.51 -3.07 3.59
C HIS A 201 -20.29 -2.56 5.01
N ASN A 202 -19.73 -1.36 5.16
CA ASN A 202 -19.46 -0.70 6.43
C ASN A 202 -18.70 -1.57 7.46
N GLU A 203 -17.90 -2.52 6.98
CA GLU A 203 -17.21 -3.54 7.79
C GLU A 203 -16.18 -2.92 8.75
N GLY A 204 -15.94 -3.61 9.87
CA GLY A 204 -14.89 -3.23 10.81
C GLY A 204 -13.51 -3.31 10.17
N ASN A 205 -12.66 -2.29 10.35
CA ASN A 205 -11.34 -2.27 9.73
C ASN A 205 -10.48 -3.48 10.15
N SER A 206 -10.39 -3.75 11.46
CA SER A 206 -9.59 -4.87 11.98
C SER A 206 -10.09 -6.24 11.53
N THR A 207 -11.40 -6.42 11.33
CA THR A 207 -11.99 -7.69 10.87
C THR A 207 -11.72 -7.94 9.39
N LEU A 208 -11.91 -6.92 8.54
CA LEU A 208 -11.62 -7.02 7.11
C LEU A 208 -10.13 -7.27 6.85
N LEU A 209 -9.25 -6.49 7.46
CA LEU A 209 -7.80 -6.64 7.28
C LEU A 209 -7.30 -8.00 7.80
N ARG A 210 -7.81 -8.47 8.94
CA ARG A 210 -7.47 -9.80 9.48
C ARG A 210 -7.90 -10.91 8.54
N THR A 211 -9.02 -10.75 7.84
CA THR A 211 -9.49 -11.70 6.83
C THR A 211 -8.50 -11.78 5.66
N LEU A 212 -8.09 -10.65 5.11
CA LEU A 212 -7.10 -10.57 4.03
C LEU A 212 -5.76 -11.20 4.44
N VAL A 213 -5.22 -10.81 5.60
CA VAL A 213 -3.97 -11.35 6.12
C VAL A 213 -4.09 -12.87 6.37
N SER A 214 -5.23 -13.34 6.88
CA SER A 214 -5.46 -14.78 7.09
C SER A 214 -5.46 -15.57 5.77
N ILE A 215 -6.10 -15.05 4.72
CA ILE A 215 -6.11 -15.67 3.39
C ILE A 215 -4.69 -15.83 2.87
N ILE A 216 -3.91 -14.73 2.88
CA ILE A 216 -2.53 -14.72 2.40
C ILE A 216 -1.64 -15.64 3.24
N ASN A 217 -1.92 -15.72 4.54
CA ASN A 217 -1.08 -16.50 5.44
C ASN A 217 -1.35 -18.00 5.39
N ARG A 218 -2.58 -18.41 5.10
CA ARG A 218 -3.03 -19.80 5.23
C ARG A 218 -3.30 -20.48 3.89
N THR A 219 -3.18 -19.75 2.79
CA THR A 219 -3.36 -20.27 1.44
C THR A 219 -2.01 -20.26 0.72
N PRO A 220 -1.61 -21.39 0.08
CA PRO A 220 -0.44 -21.39 -0.79
C PRO A 220 -0.62 -20.35 -1.91
N TRP A 221 0.35 -19.44 -2.09
CA TRP A 221 0.21 -18.31 -3.02
C TRP A 221 -0.01 -18.75 -4.47
N LYS A 222 0.54 -19.89 -4.89
CA LYS A 222 0.30 -20.46 -6.22
C LYS A 222 -1.18 -20.75 -6.52
N LEU A 223 -2.00 -20.95 -5.48
CA LEU A 223 -3.42 -21.25 -5.62
C LEU A 223 -4.28 -19.99 -5.62
N ILE A 224 -3.74 -18.84 -5.22
CA ILE A 224 -4.44 -17.56 -5.25
C ILE A 224 -4.24 -16.99 -6.65
N HIS A 225 -5.33 -16.90 -7.43
CA HIS A 225 -5.29 -16.17 -8.69
C HIS A 225 -5.32 -14.66 -8.44
N GLU A 226 -6.30 -14.23 -7.64
CA GLU A 226 -6.58 -12.84 -7.28
C GLU A 226 -7.50 -12.80 -6.05
N ILE A 227 -7.54 -11.65 -5.39
CA ILE A 227 -8.52 -11.31 -4.35
C ILE A 227 -9.31 -10.08 -4.83
N ILE A 228 -10.61 -10.24 -5.00
CA ILE A 228 -11.52 -9.16 -5.43
C ILE A 228 -12.30 -8.69 -4.21
N LEU A 229 -12.08 -7.44 -3.83
CA LEU A 229 -12.81 -6.76 -2.76
C LEU A 229 -13.93 -5.94 -3.39
N LEU A 230 -15.18 -6.30 -3.09
CA LEU A 230 -16.37 -5.60 -3.57
C LEU A 230 -16.97 -4.78 -2.44
N ASP A 231 -16.83 -3.46 -2.52
CA ASP A 231 -17.47 -2.53 -1.58
C ASP A 231 -18.91 -2.25 -2.02
N ASP A 232 -19.87 -2.68 -1.21
CA ASP A 232 -21.30 -2.46 -1.41
C ASP A 232 -21.72 -1.09 -0.84
N ALA A 233 -21.15 0.00 -1.37
CA ALA A 233 -21.45 1.39 -0.99
C ALA A 233 -21.23 1.75 0.50
N SER A 234 -20.02 1.51 1.03
CA SER A 234 -19.63 1.96 2.37
C SER A 234 -19.33 3.47 2.42
N ILE A 235 -20.33 4.32 2.67
CA ILE A 235 -20.17 5.79 2.62
C ILE A 235 -19.51 6.37 3.88
N ASP A 236 -19.90 5.89 5.06
CA ASP A 236 -19.56 6.54 6.34
C ASP A 236 -18.25 6.01 6.96
N ARG A 237 -17.42 5.32 6.17
CA ARG A 237 -16.21 4.62 6.63
C ARG A 237 -15.00 4.98 5.77
N GLU A 238 -14.40 6.13 6.07
CA GLU A 238 -13.24 6.66 5.32
C GLU A 238 -12.08 5.66 5.16
N TYR A 239 -11.88 4.77 6.14
CA TYR A 239 -10.83 3.75 6.11
C TYR A 239 -11.04 2.65 5.05
N LEU A 240 -12.25 2.50 4.50
CA LEU A 240 -12.58 1.49 3.47
C LEU A 240 -12.28 1.96 2.04
N HIS A 241 -11.81 3.19 1.87
CA HIS A 241 -11.46 3.75 0.55
C HIS A 241 -9.94 3.80 0.35
N GLU A 242 -9.36 5.00 0.26
CA GLU A 242 -7.93 5.22 0.02
C GLU A 242 -7.02 4.47 1.01
N PRO A 243 -7.30 4.41 2.33
CA PRO A 243 -6.43 3.67 3.25
C PRO A 243 -6.44 2.16 2.99
N LEU A 244 -7.60 1.60 2.65
CA LEU A 244 -7.72 0.19 2.28
C LEU A 244 -7.00 -0.09 0.96
N GLN A 245 -7.16 0.77 -0.05
CA GLN A 245 -6.44 0.68 -1.31
C GLN A 245 -4.92 0.68 -1.11
N GLN A 246 -4.43 1.58 -0.24
CA GLN A 246 -3.03 1.64 0.11
C GLN A 246 -2.56 0.35 0.77
N PHE A 247 -3.33 -0.21 1.71
CA PHE A 247 -3.00 -1.49 2.33
C PHE A 247 -2.95 -2.62 1.29
N ILE A 248 -3.95 -2.72 0.43
CA ILE A 248 -4.04 -3.74 -0.63
C ILE A 248 -2.81 -3.68 -1.54
N SER A 249 -2.35 -2.49 -1.92
CA SER A 249 -1.16 -2.32 -2.76
C SER A 249 0.14 -2.84 -2.15
N THR A 250 0.17 -3.08 -0.84
CA THR A 250 1.34 -3.66 -0.14
C THR A 250 1.32 -5.18 -0.07
N LEU A 251 0.24 -5.83 -0.50
CA LEU A 251 0.09 -7.28 -0.40
C LEU A 251 0.94 -7.99 -1.46
N PRO A 252 1.46 -9.19 -1.16
CA PRO A 252 2.32 -9.95 -2.08
C PRO A 252 1.53 -10.74 -3.14
N VAL A 253 0.21 -10.59 -3.18
CA VAL A 253 -0.69 -11.27 -4.11
C VAL A 253 -1.52 -10.23 -4.85
N ASN A 254 -2.00 -10.58 -6.04
CA ASN A 254 -2.89 -9.71 -6.80
C ASN A 254 -4.20 -9.52 -6.03
N ALA A 255 -4.52 -8.27 -5.70
CA ALA A 255 -5.72 -7.92 -4.99
C ALA A 255 -6.24 -6.58 -5.50
N ASP A 256 -7.52 -6.54 -5.86
CA ASP A 256 -8.17 -5.40 -6.49
C ASP A 256 -9.41 -5.00 -5.68
N LEU A 257 -9.56 -3.70 -5.44
CA LEU A 257 -10.75 -3.11 -4.82
C LEU A 257 -11.66 -2.55 -5.91
N THR A 258 -12.90 -2.99 -5.92
CA THR A 258 -13.96 -2.47 -6.78
C THR A 258 -15.07 -1.92 -5.90
N ILE A 259 -15.41 -0.65 -6.11
CA ILE A 259 -16.50 0.01 -5.40
C ILE A 259 -17.76 -0.07 -6.26
N LEU A 260 -18.82 -0.66 -5.72
CA LEU A 260 -20.13 -0.66 -6.36
C LEU A 260 -20.78 0.70 -6.12
N SER A 261 -20.83 1.52 -7.17
CA SER A 261 -21.69 2.71 -7.19
C SER A 261 -23.13 2.24 -7.40
N ILE A 262 -23.95 2.27 -6.33
CA ILE A 262 -25.40 2.07 -6.39
C ILE A 262 -26.10 3.39 -6.64
#